data_AF-A0A316Q9H5-F1
#
_entry.id   AF-A0A316Q9H5-F1
#
_cell.length_a   1.000
_cell.length_b   1.000
_cell.length_c   1.000
_cell.angle_alpha   90.00
_cell.angle_beta   90.00
_cell.angle_gamma   90.00
#
_symmetry.space_group_name_H-M   'P 1'
#
loop_
_entity.id
_entity.type
_entity.pdbx_description
1 polymer ?
#
loop_
_entity_poly.entity_id
_entity_poly.type
_entity_poly.pdbx_seq_one_letter_code
_entity_poly.pdbx_strand_id
1 'polypeptide(L)'
;MKAAITRQEIKKMECTAERGRWVGLIKLGDIPAFAHWLSDEQHEWTIQSPDVSEALRAYKPGRPVLVIHYDGRHTVCTRAAMALWYTFLCFREDG
;
A
#
# COMPACT_ATOMS: atom_id res chain seq x y z
N MET A 1 18.45 -4.82 14.65
CA MET A 1 17.16 -4.58 15.34
C MET A 1 16.61 -3.22 14.90
N LYS A 2 15.66 -3.19 13.96
CA LYS A 2 15.01 -1.94 13.51
C LYS A 2 14.02 -1.48 14.59
N ALA A 3 13.92 -0.16 14.73
CA ALA A 3 13.25 0.54 15.82
C ALA A 3 11.80 0.08 16.05
N ALA A 4 11.45 -0.15 17.32
CA ALA A 4 10.07 -0.35 17.73
C ALA A 4 9.25 0.92 17.43
N ILE A 5 8.13 0.75 16.72
CA ILE A 5 7.20 1.83 16.41
C ILE A 5 6.85 2.59 17.69
N THR A 6 7.08 3.89 17.70
CA THR A 6 6.87 4.74 18.87
C THR A 6 5.37 4.98 19.11
N ARG A 7 5.00 5.32 20.35
CA ARG A 7 3.60 5.69 20.68
C ARG A 7 3.08 6.88 19.87
N GLN A 8 3.95 7.80 19.46
CA GLN A 8 3.55 8.92 18.58
C GLN A 8 3.21 8.45 17.18
N GLU A 9 3.98 7.51 16.64
CA GLU A 9 3.69 6.90 15.33
C GLU A 9 2.39 6.10 15.38
N ILE A 10 2.14 5.34 16.46
CA ILE A 10 0.86 4.63 16.67
C ILE A 10 -0.31 5.63 16.68
N LYS A 11 -0.22 6.70 17.46
CA LYS A 11 -1.30 7.71 17.55
C LYS A 11 -1.55 8.42 16.21
N LYS A 12 -0.49 8.65 15.43
CA LYS A 12 -0.60 9.20 14.07
C LYS A 12 -1.25 8.20 13.12
N MET A 13 -0.92 6.91 13.24
CA MET A 13 -1.56 5.84 12.48
C MET A 13 -3.05 5.73 12.80
N GLU A 14 -3.44 5.81 14.08
CA GLU A 14 -4.83 5.78 14.53
C GLU A 14 -5.64 6.96 13.97
N CYS A 15 -5.13 8.18 14.08
CA CYS A 15 -5.81 9.37 13.55
C CYS A 15 -5.92 9.35 12.01
N THR A 16 -4.94 8.73 11.32
CA THR A 16 -5.01 8.49 9.87
C THR A 16 -6.01 7.38 9.52
N ALA A 17 -6.12 6.36 10.37
CA ALA A 17 -7.08 5.27 10.23
C ALA A 17 -8.53 5.75 10.36
N GLU A 18 -8.80 6.67 11.28
CA GLU A 18 -10.12 7.33 11.41
C GLU A 18 -10.52 8.09 10.14
N ARG A 19 -9.56 8.67 9.42
CA ARG A 19 -9.79 9.37 8.14
C ARG A 19 -10.03 8.41 6.97
N GLY A 20 -9.74 7.12 7.13
CA GLY A 20 -9.91 6.08 6.11
C GLY A 20 -8.99 6.20 4.89
N ARG A 21 -8.04 7.14 4.90
CA ARG A 21 -7.08 7.41 3.81
C ARG A 21 -5.70 7.69 4.37
N TRP A 22 -4.69 7.09 3.76
CA TRP A 22 -3.29 7.26 4.13
C TRP A 22 -2.56 8.04 3.04
N VAL A 23 -1.97 9.17 3.42
CA VAL A 23 -1.24 10.07 2.51
C VAL A 23 0.26 9.86 2.70
N GLY A 24 0.97 9.60 1.60
CA GLY A 24 2.43 9.43 1.57
C GLY A 24 2.94 8.14 2.23
N LEU A 25 2.06 7.17 2.51
CA LEU A 25 2.46 5.90 3.14
C LEU A 25 3.35 5.05 2.21
N ILE A 26 2.98 4.99 0.93
CA ILE A 26 3.67 4.19 -0.09
C ILE A 26 4.50 5.15 -0.92
N LYS A 27 5.82 4.98 -0.98
CA LYS A 27 6.62 5.86 -1.85
C LYS A 27 6.37 5.47 -3.30
N LEU A 28 6.27 6.46 -4.19
CA LEU A 28 6.04 6.23 -5.62
C LEU A 28 7.08 5.25 -6.22
N GLY A 29 8.35 5.37 -5.81
CA GLY A 29 9.43 4.48 -6.25
C GLY A 29 9.35 3.04 -5.73
N ASP A 30 8.59 2.78 -4.67
CA ASP A 30 8.39 1.42 -4.14
C ASP A 30 7.21 0.69 -4.81
N ILE A 31 6.39 1.40 -5.59
CA ILE A 31 5.19 0.83 -6.23
C ILE A 31 5.53 -0.36 -7.14
N PRO A 32 6.59 -0.34 -7.98
CA PRO A 32 6.92 -1.49 -8.82
C PRO A 32 7.20 -2.77 -8.03
N ALA A 33 7.96 -2.67 -6.93
CA ALA A 33 8.27 -3.81 -6.08
C ALA A 33 7.00 -4.34 -5.37
N PHE A 34 6.13 -3.43 -4.93
CA PHE A 34 4.87 -3.81 -4.32
C PHE A 34 3.91 -4.45 -5.33
N ALA A 35 3.83 -3.91 -6.54
CA ALA A 35 3.02 -4.48 -7.62
C ALA A 35 3.49 -5.89 -7.97
N HIS A 36 4.80 -6.11 -8.03
CA HIS A 36 5.38 -7.43 -8.27
C HIS A 36 4.97 -8.43 -7.18
N TRP A 37 5.14 -8.06 -5.90
CA TRP A 37 4.71 -8.88 -4.75
C TRP A 37 3.22 -9.19 -4.76
N LEU A 38 2.38 -8.20 -5.09
CA LEU A 38 0.93 -8.43 -5.21
C LEU A 38 0.60 -9.47 -6.30
N SER A 39 1.35 -9.47 -7.40
CA SER A 39 1.09 -10.32 -8.57
C SER A 39 1.78 -11.68 -8.57
N ASP A 40 2.51 -12.02 -7.50
CA ASP A 40 3.18 -13.32 -7.42
C ASP A 40 2.18 -14.48 -7.31
N GLU A 41 2.69 -15.71 -7.40
CA GLU A 41 1.88 -16.94 -7.35
C GLU A 41 1.13 -17.12 -6.02
N GLN A 42 1.60 -16.49 -4.93
CA GLN A 42 1.00 -16.59 -3.62
C GLN A 42 -0.15 -15.58 -3.42
N HIS A 43 0.01 -14.38 -3.95
CA HIS A 43 -0.89 -13.25 -3.71
C HIS A 43 -1.88 -13.04 -4.86
N GLU A 44 -1.54 -13.45 -6.08
CA GLU A 44 -2.43 -13.61 -7.25
C GLU A 44 -3.29 -12.38 -7.58
N TRP A 45 -2.81 -11.17 -7.28
CA TRP A 45 -3.47 -9.96 -7.75
C TRP A 45 -3.12 -9.72 -9.21
N THR A 46 -4.13 -9.41 -10.02
CA THR A 46 -3.93 -8.97 -11.40
C THR A 46 -3.66 -7.48 -11.40
N ILE A 47 -2.44 -7.08 -11.80
CA ILE A 47 -2.12 -5.66 -12.02
C ILE A 47 -2.80 -5.19 -13.31
N GLN A 48 -3.48 -4.05 -13.23
CA GLN A 48 -4.15 -3.42 -14.36
C GLN A 48 -3.45 -2.11 -14.71
N SER A 49 -3.69 -1.61 -15.92
CA SER A 49 -3.31 -0.24 -16.26
C SER A 49 -3.96 0.73 -15.27
N PRO A 50 -3.20 1.59 -14.58
CA PRO A 50 -3.77 2.63 -13.74
C PRO A 50 -4.55 3.65 -14.59
N ASP A 51 -5.63 4.20 -14.03
CA ASP A 51 -6.35 5.34 -14.61
C ASP A 51 -5.64 6.69 -14.32
N VAL A 52 -6.19 7.79 -14.83
CA VAL A 52 -5.73 9.14 -14.50
C VAL A 52 -5.73 9.33 -12.98
N SER A 53 -4.63 9.86 -12.44
CA SER A 53 -4.39 10.06 -10.99
C SER A 53 -4.23 8.78 -10.16
N GLU A 54 -4.09 7.62 -10.80
CA GLU A 54 -3.73 6.36 -10.14
C GLU A 54 -2.26 6.03 -10.39
N ALA A 55 -1.58 5.59 -9.35
CA ALA A 55 -0.22 5.06 -9.43
C ALA A 55 -0.20 3.53 -9.45
N LEU A 56 -1.25 2.87 -8.94
CA LEU A 56 -1.43 1.43 -8.98
C LEU A 56 -2.91 1.08 -8.98
N ARG A 57 -3.29 0.13 -9.83
CA ARG A 57 -4.58 -0.55 -9.82
C ARG A 57 -4.36 -2.05 -9.85
N ALA A 58 -4.98 -2.77 -8.92
CA ALA A 58 -4.91 -4.23 -8.87
C ALA A 58 -6.26 -4.85 -8.52
N TYR A 59 -6.54 -6.00 -9.12
CA TYR A 59 -7.79 -6.75 -8.96
C TYR A 59 -7.51 -8.16 -8.42
N LYS A 60 -8.34 -8.62 -7.48
CA LYS A 60 -8.40 -10.03 -7.07
C LYS A 60 -9.87 -10.45 -6.93
N PRO A 61 -10.29 -11.59 -7.51
CA PRO A 61 -11.66 -12.07 -7.36
C PRO A 61 -12.09 -12.16 -5.90
N GLY A 62 -13.30 -11.69 -5.59
CA GLY A 62 -13.83 -11.66 -4.22
C GLY A 62 -13.23 -10.58 -3.31
N ARG A 63 -12.36 -9.70 -3.84
CA ARG A 63 -11.81 -8.55 -3.10
C ARG A 63 -12.21 -7.24 -3.80
N PRO A 64 -12.36 -6.13 -3.04
CA PRO A 64 -12.45 -4.81 -3.63
C PRO A 64 -11.21 -4.50 -4.47
N VAL A 65 -11.39 -3.72 -5.54
CA VAL A 65 -10.27 -3.23 -6.35
C VAL A 65 -9.32 -2.44 -5.46
N LEU A 66 -8.04 -2.77 -5.55
CA LEU A 66 -6.97 -2.06 -4.87
C LEU A 66 -6.55 -0.88 -5.73
N VAL A 67 -6.65 0.33 -5.20
CA VAL A 67 -6.22 1.56 -5.87
C VAL A 67 -5.29 2.36 -4.96
N ILE A 68 -4.15 2.76 -5.51
CA ILE A 68 -3.27 3.78 -4.95
C ILE A 68 -3.35 4.99 -5.86
N HIS A 69 -3.83 6.12 -5.35
CA HIS A 69 -3.87 7.38 -6.07
C HIS A 69 -2.55 8.13 -5.93
N TYR A 70 -2.28 9.07 -6.85
CA TYR A 70 -1.20 10.03 -6.76
C TYR A 70 -1.73 11.43 -7.04
N ASP A 71 -1.60 12.34 -6.08
CA ASP A 71 -2.13 13.70 -6.17
C ASP A 71 -1.15 14.70 -6.82
N GLY A 72 -0.04 14.21 -7.38
CA GLY A 72 1.05 15.03 -7.92
C GLY A 72 2.20 15.25 -6.94
N ARG A 73 2.02 14.93 -5.65
CA ARG A 73 3.04 15.09 -4.61
C ARG A 73 3.16 13.86 -3.69
N HIS A 74 2.04 13.24 -3.35
CA HIS A 74 1.94 12.13 -2.42
C HIS A 74 1.02 11.05 -2.98
N THR A 75 1.29 9.80 -2.59
CA THR A 75 0.33 8.71 -2.83
C THR A 75 -0.80 8.78 -1.81
N VAL A 76 -2.02 8.40 -2.21
CA VAL A 76 -3.16 8.27 -1.30
C VAL A 76 -3.74 6.88 -1.44
N CYS A 77 -3.85 6.14 -0.34
CA CYS A 77 -4.34 4.77 -0.37
C CYS A 77 -5.39 4.48 0.71
N THR A 78 -6.18 3.43 0.49
CA THR A 78 -7.23 2.96 1.41
C THR A 78 -6.65 2.11 2.54
N ARG A 79 -7.50 1.73 3.50
CA ARG A 79 -7.12 0.80 4.59
C ARG A 79 -6.68 -0.57 4.07
N ALA A 80 -7.31 -1.07 3.02
CA ALA A 80 -6.94 -2.34 2.41
C ALA A 80 -5.53 -2.28 1.81
N ALA A 81 -5.23 -1.19 1.09
CA ALA A 81 -3.89 -0.94 0.57
C ALA A 81 -2.84 -0.76 1.65
N MET A 82 -3.19 -0.05 2.73
CA MET A 82 -2.32 0.08 3.89
C MET A 82 -1.99 -1.28 4.52
N ALA A 83 -2.99 -2.14 4.72
CA ALA A 83 -2.79 -3.46 5.32
C ALA A 83 -1.89 -4.36 4.45
N LEU A 84 -2.11 -4.39 3.14
CA LEU A 84 -1.28 -5.12 2.20
C LEU A 84 0.15 -4.55 2.13
N TRP A 85 0.28 -3.22 2.17
CA TRP A 85 1.58 -2.57 2.19
C TRP A 85 2.39 -2.95 3.43
N TYR A 86 1.80 -2.90 4.62
CA TYR A 86 2.52 -3.35 5.83
C TYR A 86 2.82 -4.85 5.80
N THR A 87 1.93 -5.66 5.22
CA THR A 87 2.18 -7.10 5.01
C THR A 87 3.42 -7.28 4.14
N PHE A 88 3.46 -6.61 2.98
CA PHE A 88 4.63 -6.58 2.12
C PHE A 88 5.89 -6.17 2.89
N LEU A 89 5.86 -5.08 3.66
CA LEU A 89 7.01 -4.62 4.44
C LEU A 89 7.51 -5.66 5.46
N CYS A 90 6.61 -6.41 6.11
CA CYS A 90 6.97 -7.45 7.06
C CYS A 90 7.65 -8.66 6.40
N PHE A 91 7.32 -8.95 5.15
CA PHE A 91 7.84 -10.09 4.40
C PHE A 91 8.89 -9.70 3.34
N ARG A 92 9.34 -8.43 3.35
CA ARG A 92 10.32 -7.87 2.41
C ARG A 92 11.79 -8.03 2.84
N GLU A 93 12.09 -8.64 3.99
CA GLU A 93 13.45 -9.04 4.42
C GLU A 93 13.31 -10.50 4.92
N ASP A 94 13.87 -11.55 4.32
CA ASP A 94 15.29 -11.79 3.98
C ASP A 94 15.58 -12.02 2.48
N GLY A 95 16.37 -11.14 1.87
CA GLY A 95 17.03 -11.31 0.58
C GLY A 95 18.37 -10.59 0.57
#